data_AF-A0A4Q3HP42-F1
#
_entry.id   AF-A0A4Q3HP42-F1
#
_cell.length_a   1.000
_cell.length_b   1.000
_cell.length_c   1.000
_cell.angle_alpha   90.00
_cell.angle_beta   90.00
_cell.angle_gamma   90.00
#
_symmetry.space_group_name_H-M   'P 1'
#
loop_
_entity.id
_entity.type
_entity.pdbx_description
1 polymer ?
#
loop_
_entity_poly.entity_id
_entity_poly.type
_entity_poly.pdbx_seq_one_letter_code
_entity_poly.pdbx_strand_id
1 'polypeptide(L)' 'PVTVVHASRGKFARAEPVAALYEQGRVVHAGRFAELEDQMCDFGPNGLSSGRSPDRLDALVWALTALVLDGQGEPRVRGI' A
#
# COMPACT_ATOMS: atom_id res chain seq x y z
N PRO A 1 9.54 17.28 6.32
CA PRO A 1 10.68 16.34 6.37
C PRO A 1 10.43 15.15 5.42
N VAL A 2 11.38 14.87 4.52
CA VAL A 2 11.35 13.66 3.67
C VAL A 2 12.19 12.60 4.37
N THR A 3 11.59 11.45 4.68
CA THR A 3 12.30 10.29 5.24
C THR A 3 12.65 9.36 4.09
N VAL A 4 13.95 9.18 3.85
CA VAL A 4 14.42 8.21 2.85
C VAL A 4 14.40 6.83 3.49
N VAL A 5 13.54 5.94 2.99
CA VAL A 5 13.41 4.57 3.48
C VAL A 5 14.05 3.61 2.48
N HIS A 6 14.88 2.70 2.98
CA HIS A 6 15.47 1.64 2.15
C HIS A 6 14.57 0.40 2.21
N ALA A 7 14.03 0.00 1.07
CA ALA A 7 13.22 -1.22 0.99
C ALA A 7 14.14 -2.46 1.00
N SER A 8 14.45 -2.98 2.19
CA SER A 8 15.30 -4.18 2.33
C SER A 8 14.54 -5.50 2.10
N ARG A 9 13.21 -5.48 2.20
CA ARG A 9 12.32 -6.63 1.94
C ARG A 9 11.68 -6.51 0.56
N GLY A 10 11.58 -7.64 -0.15
CA GLY A 10 10.92 -7.71 -1.46
C GLY A 10 9.50 -7.14 -1.40
N LYS A 11 9.03 -6.58 -2.52
CA LYS A 11 7.74 -5.87 -2.62
C LYS A 11 6.58 -6.69 -2.04
N PHE A 12 6.56 -8.00 -2.32
CA PHE A 12 5.55 -8.92 -1.79
C PHE A 12 5.55 -9.01 -0.26
N ALA A 13 6.73 -9.17 0.36
CA ALA A 13 6.87 -9.27 1.81
C ALA A 13 6.51 -7.97 2.56
N ARG A 14 6.46 -6.82 1.88
CA ARG A 14 5.98 -5.55 2.46
C ARG A 14 4.47 -5.39 2.31
N ALA A 15 3.88 -5.96 1.26
CA ALA A 15 2.45 -5.91 1.01
C ALA A 15 1.65 -6.88 1.91
N GLU A 16 2.27 -7.97 2.38
CA GLU A 16 1.64 -8.97 3.25
C GLU A 16 0.91 -8.39 4.49
N PRO A 17 1.53 -7.55 5.35
CA PRO A 17 0.82 -6.99 6.50
C PRO A 17 -0.32 -6.05 6.10
N VAL A 18 -0.22 -5.40 4.93
CA VAL A 18 -1.27 -4.54 4.39
C VAL A 18 -2.43 -5.38 3.86
N ALA A 19 -2.15 -6.49 3.18
CA ALA A 19 -3.15 -7.44 2.73
C ALA A 19 -3.96 -7.99 3.92
N ALA A 20 -3.29 -8.30 5.04
CA ALA A 20 -3.99 -8.72 6.27
C ALA A 20 -4.95 -7.65 6.81
N LEU A 21 -4.63 -6.35 6.68
CA LEU A 21 -5.55 -5.26 7.07
C LEU A 21 -6.79 -5.21 6.15
N TYR A 22 -6.63 -5.49 4.87
CA TYR A 22 -7.75 -5.62 3.93
C TYR A 22 -8.62 -6.84 4.24
N GLU A 23 -8.01 -8.00 4.50
CA GLU A 23 -8.74 -9.23 4.89
C GLU A 23 -9.54 -9.04 6.18
N GLN A 24 -9.01 -8.26 7.13
CA GLN A 24 -9.69 -7.90 8.38
C GLN A 24 -10.78 -6.82 8.19
N GLY A 25 -10.96 -6.30 6.97
CA GLY A 25 -11.92 -5.22 6.69
C GLY A 25 -11.55 -3.88 7.34
N ARG A 26 -10.30 -3.69 7.75
CA ARG A 26 -9.82 -2.47 8.42
C ARG A 26 -9.45 -1.36 7.44
N VAL A 27 -9.35 -1.67 6.16
CA VAL A 27 -9.07 -0.71 5.09
C VAL A 27 -10.18 -0.79 4.06
N VAL A 28 -10.75 0.37 3.74
CA VAL A 28 -11.77 0.53 2.70
C VAL A 28 -11.45 1.75 1.86
N HIS A 29 -11.72 1.67 0.56
CA HIS A 29 -11.60 2.80 -0.34
C HIS A 29 -12.89 3.63 -0.33
N ALA A 30 -12.75 4.95 -0.16
CA ALA A 30 -13.89 5.88 -0.18
C ALA A 30 -14.50 6.07 -1.59
N GLY A 31 -13.88 5.52 -2.62
CA GLY A 31 -14.31 5.58 -4.01
C GLY A 31 -13.65 4.49 -4.85
N ARG A 32 -13.90 4.51 -6.16
CA ARG A 32 -13.25 3.59 -7.10
C ARG A 32 -11.88 4.12 -7.51
N PHE A 33 -10.89 3.25 -7.50
CA PHE A 33 -9.52 3.56 -7.90
C PHE A 33 -9.06 2.53 -8.92
N ALA A 34 -9.67 2.52 -10.10
CA ALA A 34 -9.51 1.45 -11.09
C ALA A 34 -8.04 1.09 -11.36
N GLU A 35 -7.16 2.06 -11.57
CA GLU A 35 -5.73 1.78 -11.82
C GLU A 35 -4.97 1.20 -10.60
N LEU A 36 -5.42 1.51 -9.38
CA LEU A 36 -4.88 0.91 -8.16
C LEU A 36 -5.46 -0.49 -7.97
N GLU A 37 -6.77 -0.66 -8.17
CA GLU A 37 -7.48 -1.92 -8.06
C GLU A 37 -6.96 -2.95 -9.07
N ASP A 38 -6.71 -2.54 -10.32
CA ASP A 38 -6.06 -3.36 -11.34
C ASP A 38 -4.66 -3.81 -10.89
N GLN A 39 -3.87 -2.90 -10.31
CA GLN A 39 -2.55 -3.25 -9.75
C GLN A 39 -2.66 -4.18 -8.53
N MET A 40 -3.68 -4.02 -7.69
CA MET A 40 -3.93 -4.92 -6.55
C MET A 40 -4.29 -6.33 -7.01
N CYS A 41 -5.12 -6.47 -8.06
CA CYS A 41 -5.51 -7.76 -8.62
C CYS A 41 -4.37 -8.44 -9.39
N ASP A 42 -3.49 -7.67 -10.05
CA ASP A 42 -2.37 -8.20 -10.86
C ASP A 42 -1.10 -8.46 -10.03
N PHE A 43 -1.06 -8.04 -8.76
CA PHE A 43 0.13 -8.17 -7.93
C PHE A 43 0.30 -9.57 -7.34
N GLY A 44 1.38 -10.25 -7.74
CA GLY A 44 1.76 -11.56 -7.23
C GLY A 44 3.15 -11.58 -6.55
N PRO A 45 3.62 -12.77 -6.12
CA PRO A 45 4.94 -12.94 -5.52
C PRO A 45 6.11 -12.50 -6.42
N ASN A 46 5.90 -12.48 -7.74
CA ASN A 46 6.87 -12.04 -8.74
C ASN A 46 6.68 -10.57 -9.18
N GLY A 47 5.79 -9.81 -8.54
CA GLY A 47 5.39 -8.47 -8.96
C GLY A 47 4.17 -8.47 -9.89
N LEU A 48 4.01 -7.39 -10.67
CA LEU A 48 2.94 -7.29 -11.69
C LEU A 48 3.25 -8.20 -12.88
N SER A 49 2.22 -8.79 -13.49
CA SER A 49 2.39 -9.62 -14.70
C SER A 49 3.00 -8.84 -15.87
N SER A 50 2.76 -7.53 -15.91
CA SER A 50 3.33 -6.61 -16.89
C SER A 50 4.83 -6.31 -16.73
N GLY A 51 5.47 -6.79 -15.65
CA GLY A 51 6.87 -6.49 -15.33
C GLY A 51 7.14 -5.03 -14.94
N ARG A 52 6.11 -4.18 -14.95
CA ARG A 52 6.19 -2.79 -14.48
C ARG A 52 6.19 -2.75 -12.96
N SER A 53 6.75 -1.66 -12.42
CA SER A 53 6.67 -1.41 -10.99
C SER A 53 5.22 -1.11 -10.59
N PRO A 54 4.69 -1.73 -9.51
CA PRO A 54 3.37 -1.45 -8.98
C PRO A 54 3.35 -0.14 -8.20
N ASP A 55 3.53 0.98 -8.90
CA ASP A 55 3.83 2.26 -8.27
C ASP A 55 2.69 2.75 -7.35
N ARG A 56 1.41 2.50 -7.71
CA ARG A 56 0.26 2.92 -6.90
C ARG A 56 0.03 2.01 -5.70
N LEU A 57 0.17 0.70 -5.91
CA LEU A 57 0.10 -0.27 -4.82
C LEU A 57 1.25 -0.06 -3.81
N ASP A 58 2.47 0.20 -4.28
CA ASP A 58 3.61 0.45 -3.38
C ASP A 58 3.39 1.73 -2.57
N ALA A 59 2.88 2.79 -3.20
CA ALA A 59 2.48 4.01 -2.50
C ALA A 59 1.39 3.75 -1.44
N LEU A 60 0.38 2.93 -1.76
CA LEU A 60 -0.65 2.51 -0.81
C LEU A 60 -0.05 1.73 0.37
N VAL A 61 0.84 0.77 0.09
CA VAL A 61 1.50 -0.04 1.11
C VAL A 61 2.30 0.84 2.07
N TRP A 62 3.06 1.81 1.55
CA TRP A 62 3.77 2.77 2.37
C TRP A 62 2.84 3.65 3.20
N ALA A 63 1.76 4.15 2.60
CA ALA A 63 0.79 4.97 3.31
C ALA A 63 0.15 4.21 4.48
N LEU A 64 -0.29 2.98 4.26
CA LEU A 64 -0.91 2.16 5.30
C LEU A 64 0.10 1.71 6.36
N THR A 65 1.34 1.43 5.97
CA THR A 65 2.42 1.13 6.93
C THR A 65 2.66 2.33 7.85
N ALA A 66 2.80 3.53 7.28
CA ALA A 66 3.02 4.74 8.07
C ALA A 66 1.83 5.11 8.97
N LEU A 67 0.60 4.93 8.48
CA LEU A 67 -0.62 5.31 9.19
C LEU A 67 -1.06 4.30 10.26
N VAL A 68 -0.91 3.00 9.98
CA VAL A 68 -1.50 1.93 10.80
C VAL A 68 -0.44 1.12 11.56
N LEU A 69 0.73 0.89 10.97
CA LEU A 69 1.74 -0.01 11.54
C LEU A 69 2.79 0.76 12.35
N ASP A 70 3.26 1.90 11.86
CA ASP A 70 4.27 2.72 12.56
C ASP A 70 3.64 3.65 13.62
N GLY A 71 2.33 3.90 13.55
CA GLY A 71 1.56 4.51 14.64
C GLY A 71 2.00 5.91 15.09
N GLN A 72 2.74 6.67 14.28
CA GLN A 72 3.29 7.97 14.68
C GLN A 72 2.45 9.19 14.27
N GLY A 73 1.22 9.02 13.79
CA GLY A 73 0.37 10.15 13.42
C GLY A 73 -1.10 9.84 13.54
N GLU A 74 -1.84 10.70 14.25
CA GLU A 74 -3.30 10.70 14.17
C GLU A 74 -3.73 10.80 12.70
N PRO A 75 -4.66 9.96 12.24
CA PRO A 75 -5.16 10.04 10.87
C PRO A 75 -5.82 11.41 10.65
N ARG A 76 -5.23 12.24 9.78
CA ARG A 76 -5.74 13.57 9.44
C ARG A 76 -6.07 13.65 7.96
N VAL A 77 -7.30 14.04 7.64
CA VAL A 77 -7.69 14.44 6.28
C VAL A 77 -7.09 15.82 6.00
N ARG A 78 -6.25 15.93 4.97
CA ARG A 78 -5.76 17.22 4.48
C ARG A 78 -6.61 17.65 3.28
N GLY A 79 -7.33 18.76 3.43
CA GLY A 79 -8.12 19.36 2.35
C GLY A 79 -9.64 19.19 2.50
N ILE A 80 -10.19 19.68 3.62
CA ILE A 80 -11.54 20.26 3.65
C ILE A 80 -11.41 21.75 3.93
#